data_AF-A0A5N5E8Z8-F1
#
_entry.id   AF-A0A5N5E8Z8-F1
#
_cell.length_a   1.000
_cell.length_b   1.000
_cell.length_c   1.000
_cell.angle_alpha   90.00
_cell.angle_beta   90.00
_cell.angle_gamma   90.00
#
_symmetry.space_group_name_H-M   'P 1'
#
loop_
_entity.id
_entity.type
_entity.pdbx_description
1 polymer ?
#
loop_
_entity_poly.entity_id
_entity_poly.type
_entity_poly.pdbx_seq_one_letter_code
_entity_poly.pdbx_strand_id
1 'polypeptide(L)' 'MSGNAVRLQAIKDVEAYTPPVVSFTTDETPGEVFGANVFNKVVMQKRLPKLVYKSVMATIEQG' A
#
# COMPACT_ATOMS: atom_id res chain seq x y z
N MET A 1 27.61 -37.45 -12.08
CA MET A 1 27.20 -36.52 -11.00
C MET A 1 26.12 -35.58 -11.51
N SER A 2 24.85 -36.01 -11.59
CA SER A 2 23.72 -35.14 -11.96
C SER A 2 22.61 -35.23 -10.92
N GLY A 3 22.93 -34.85 -9.69
CA GLY A 3 21.96 -34.67 -8.63
C GLY A 3 21.38 -33.26 -8.66
N ASN A 4 20.51 -32.99 -9.64
CA ASN A 4 19.66 -31.80 -9.74
C ASN A 4 20.38 -30.42 -9.87
N ALA A 5 20.86 -30.11 -11.07
CA ALA A 5 21.47 -28.81 -11.42
C ALA A 5 20.55 -27.61 -11.15
N VAL A 6 19.23 -27.79 -11.28
CA VAL A 6 18.22 -26.77 -10.98
C VAL A 6 18.26 -26.39 -9.51
N ARG A 7 18.38 -27.38 -8.61
CA ARG A 7 18.54 -27.13 -7.16
C ARG A 7 19.81 -26.34 -6.85
N LEU A 8 20.93 -26.71 -7.47
CA LEU A 8 22.20 -25.99 -7.26
C LEU A 8 22.12 -24.55 -7.75
N GLN A 9 21.47 -24.31 -8.90
CA GLN A 9 21.28 -22.96 -9.42
C GLN A 9 20.38 -22.13 -8.51
N ALA A 10 19.26 -22.68 -8.05
CA ALA A 10 18.36 -21.99 -7.13
C ALA A 10 19.06 -21.61 -5.80
N ILE A 11 19.96 -22.46 -5.29
CA ILE A 11 20.76 -22.13 -4.10
C ILE A 11 21.66 -20.93 -4.36
N LYS A 12 22.37 -20.92 -5.50
CA LYS A 12 23.25 -19.80 -5.88
C LYS A 12 22.48 -18.49 -6.07
N ASP A 13 21.28 -18.56 -6.66
CA ASP A 13 20.45 -17.38 -6.89
C ASP A 13 19.96 -16.76 -5.57
N VAL A 14 19.67 -17.59 -4.56
CA VAL A 14 19.31 -17.13 -3.20
C VAL A 14 20.53 -16.57 -2.47
N GLU A 15 21.69 -17.21 -2.57
CA GLU A 15 22.95 -16.70 -1.97
C GLU A 15 23.37 -15.35 -2.57
N ALA A 16 23.09 -15.12 -3.86
CA ALA A 16 23.40 -13.87 -4.56
C ALA A 16 22.33 -12.78 -4.36
N TYR A 17 21.23 -13.07 -3.67
CA TYR A 17 20.16 -12.10 -3.48
C TYR A 17 20.61 -10.92 -2.64
N THR A 18 20.56 -9.73 -3.24
CA THR A 18 20.73 -8.46 -2.52
C THR A 18 19.34 -7.84 -2.33
N PRO A 19 18.91 -7.54 -1.09
CA PRO A 19 17.62 -6.93 -0.87
C PRO A 19 17.56 -5.57 -1.56
N PRO A 20 16.41 -5.21 -2.16
CA PRO A 20 16.22 -3.87 -2.69
C PRO A 20 16.32 -2.84 -1.58
N VAL A 21 16.61 -1.60 -1.97
CA VAL A 21 16.64 -0.46 -1.03
C VAL A 21 15.30 -0.37 -0.32
N VAL A 22 15.33 -0.12 0.99
CA VAL A 22 14.13 0.07 1.81
C VAL A 22 13.25 1.17 1.20
N SER A 23 11.95 0.88 1.07
CA SER A 23 11.00 1.77 0.41
C SER A 23 10.20 2.65 1.38
N PHE A 24 10.58 2.69 2.66
CA PHE A 24 9.91 3.46 3.70
C PHE A 24 10.94 4.23 4.53
N THR A 25 10.54 5.40 5.03
CA THR A 25 11.35 6.24 5.91
C THR A 25 10.88 6.08 7.35
N THR A 26 11.77 6.26 8.33
CA THR A 26 11.41 6.22 9.76
C THR A 26 10.75 7.50 10.25
N ASP A 27 10.77 8.56 9.42
CA ASP A 27 10.26 9.88 9.77
C ASP A 27 8.75 10.00 9.53
N GLU A 28 8.17 9.10 8.73
CA GLU A 28 6.74 9.05 8.45
C GLU A 28 5.96 8.57 9.67
N THR A 29 5.04 9.40 10.18
CA THR A 29 4.16 8.96 11.26
C THR A 29 3.01 8.11 10.70
N PRO A 30 2.50 7.12 11.45
CA PRO A 30 1.36 6.31 10.99
C PRO A 30 0.13 7.14 10.62
N GLY A 31 -0.09 8.28 11.26
CA GLY A 31 -1.22 9.18 10.96
C GLY A 31 -1.10 9.89 9.61
N GLU A 32 0.11 10.09 9.10
CA GLU A 32 0.35 10.72 7.80
C GLU A 32 0.19 9.72 6.64
N VAL A 33 0.59 8.46 6.86
CA VAL A 33 0.56 7.42 5.83
C VAL A 33 -0.78 6.69 5.79
N PHE A 34 -1.40 6.48 6.96
CA PHE A 34 -2.64 5.71 7.04
C PHE A 34 -3.77 6.40 6.31
N GLY A 35 -4.26 5.74 5.25
CA GLY A 35 -5.35 6.27 4.43
C GLY A 35 -4.95 7.45 3.54
N ALA A 36 -3.65 7.73 3.36
CA ALA A 36 -3.16 8.80 2.47
C ALA A 36 -3.64 8.62 1.02
N ASN A 37 -3.71 7.38 0.55
CA ASN A 37 -4.17 7.02 -0.81
C ASN A 37 -5.65 6.63 -0.86
N VAL A 38 -6.43 6.97 0.18
CA VAL A 38 -7.85 6.65 0.27
C VAL A 38 -8.65 7.94 0.25
N PHE A 39 -9.67 7.99 -0.61
CA PHE A 39 -10.62 9.10 -0.66
C PHE A 39 -11.64 8.98 0.49
N ASN A 40 -11.13 9.13 1.72
CA ASN A 40 -11.87 8.93 2.96
C ASN A 40 -12.82 10.10 3.28
N LYS A 41 -13.59 9.99 4.37
CA LYS A 41 -14.57 11.02 4.80
C LYS A 41 -13.95 12.41 4.95
N VAL A 42 -12.76 12.50 5.53
CA VAL A 42 -12.06 13.78 5.72
C VAL A 42 -11.66 14.39 4.38
N VAL A 43 -11.13 13.59 3.45
CA VAL A 43 -10.74 14.04 2.11
C VAL A 43 -11.97 14.43 1.29
N MET A 44 -13.04 13.63 1.34
CA MET A 44 -14.33 13.90 0.71
C MET A 44 -14.90 15.24 1.18
N GLN A 45 -14.92 15.49 2.49
CA GLN A 45 -15.44 16.74 3.06
C GLN A 45 -14.64 17.96 2.59
N LYS A 46 -13.32 17.81 2.44
CA LYS A 46 -12.43 18.90 1.98
C LYS A 46 -12.54 19.18 0.47
N ARG A 47 -12.80 18.15 -0.35
CA ARG A 47 -12.70 18.25 -1.82
C ARG A 47 -14.03 18.28 -2.55
N LEU A 48 -15.09 17.71 -2.00
CA LEU A 48 -16.40 17.66 -2.66
C LEU A 48 -17.24 18.91 -2.36
N PRO A 49 -18.05 19.39 -3.33
CA PRO A 49 -19.08 20.38 -3.05
C PRO A 49 -20.04 19.89 -1.95
N LYS A 50 -20.52 20.80 -1.11
CA LYS A 50 -21.33 20.48 0.09
C LYS A 50 -22.52 19.56 -0.20
N LEU A 51 -23.24 19.79 -1.30
CA LEU A 51 -24.40 18.97 -1.67
C LEU A 51 -23.98 17.54 -2.09
N VAL A 52 -22.87 17.41 -2.82
CA VAL A 52 -22.33 16.12 -3.26
C VAL A 52 -21.84 15.32 -2.06
N TYR A 53 -21.06 15.94 -1.15
CA TYR A 53 -20.60 15.29 0.07
C TYR A 53 -21.78 14.73 0.89
N LYS A 54 -22.82 15.55 1.09
CA LYS A 54 -24.01 15.14 1.84
C LYS A 54 -24.74 13.97 1.18
N SER A 55 -24.89 14.00 -0.14
CA SER A 55 -25.53 12.90 -0.87
C SER A 55 -24.76 11.60 -0.69
N VAL A 56 -23.43 11.62 -0.83
CA VAL A 56 -22.59 10.43 -0.67
C VAL A 56 -22.64 9.90 0.76
N MET A 57 -22.59 10.76 1.78
CA MET A 57 -22.68 10.32 3.18
C MET A 57 -24.05 9.71 3.49
N ALA A 58 -25.14 10.30 3.00
CA ALA A 58 -26.48 9.74 3.20
C ALA A 58 -26.59 8.32 2.62
N THR A 59 -26.05 8.09 1.43
CA THR A 59 -26.01 6.75 0.82
C THR A 59 -25.13 5.78 1.61
N ILE A 60 -23.98 6.22 2.13
CA ILE A 60 -23.10 5.34 2.93
C ILE A 60 -23.74 4.97 4.28
N GLU A 61 -24.51 5.86 4.89
CA GLU A 61 -25.09 5.66 6.23
C GLU A 61 -26.42 4.92 6.21
N GLN A 62 -27.19 5.03 5.11
CA GLN A 62 -28.57 4.54 5.04
C GLN A 62 -28.83 3.58 3.86
N GLY A 63 -27.85 3.38 2.97
CA GLY A 63 -27.94 2.53 1.79
C GLY A 63 -27.80 1.04 2.08
#